data_AF-A0A353VT53-F1
#
_entry.id   AF-A0A353VT53-F1
#
_cell.length_a   1.000
_cell.length_b   1.000
_cell.length_c   1.000
_cell.angle_alpha   90.00
_cell.angle_beta   90.00
_cell.angle_gamma   90.00
#
_symmetry.space_group_name_H-M   'P 1'
#
loop_
_entity.id
_entity.type
_entity.pdbx_description
1 polymer ?
#
loop_
_entity_poly.entity_id
_entity_poly.type
_entity_poly.pdbx_seq_one_letter_code
_entity_poly.pdbx_strand_id
1 'polypeptide(L)' 'MQTKAGTLESDGSLQLSFFQLDDPTLESLRDKLSGVDLNNITPLQAFDLLRSMKDELGI' A
#
# COMPACT_ATOMS: atom_id res chain seq x y z
N MET A 1 9.76 1.86 12.31
CA MET A 1 8.69 0.87 12.56
C MET A 1 7.94 1.32 13.81
N GLN A 2 6.73 1.85 13.68
CA GLN A 2 5.97 2.36 14.84
C GLN A 2 5.05 1.27 15.38
N THR A 3 5.41 0.68 16.51
CA THR A 3 4.51 -0.13 17.32
C THR A 3 3.76 0.80 18.27
N LYS A 4 2.58 1.29 17.87
CA LYS A 4 1.81 2.23 18.70
C LYS A 4 0.84 1.45 19.59
N ALA A 5 1.25 1.24 20.85
CA ALA A 5 0.37 0.75 21.90
C ALA A 5 -0.78 1.75 22.13
N GLY A 6 -2.01 1.23 22.30
CA GLY A 6 -3.21 2.05 22.51
C GLY A 6 -3.08 2.99 23.71
N THR A 7 -3.59 4.21 23.56
CA THR A 7 -3.64 5.21 24.63
C THR A 7 -4.88 4.96 25.50
N LEU A 8 -4.67 4.76 26.81
CA LEU A 8 -5.75 4.76 27.80
C LEU A 8 -6.17 6.21 28.07
N GLU A 9 -7.43 6.54 27.78
CA GLU A 9 -8.01 7.83 28.14
C GLU A 9 -8.35 7.84 29.64
N SER A 10 -8.39 9.03 30.27
CA SER A 10 -8.52 9.15 31.73
C SER A 10 -9.85 8.65 32.30
N ASP A 11 -10.82 8.40 31.44
CA ASP A 11 -12.15 7.86 31.76
C ASP A 11 -12.20 6.32 31.74
N GLY A 12 -11.06 5.65 31.50
CA GLY A 12 -10.98 4.19 31.43
C GLY A 12 -11.42 3.61 30.09
N SER A 13 -11.70 4.45 29.08
CA SER A 13 -11.92 3.99 27.72
C SER A 13 -10.58 3.69 27.02
N LEU A 14 -10.51 2.54 26.33
CA LEU A 14 -9.35 2.17 25.53
C LEU A 14 -9.55 2.71 24.12
N GLN A 15 -8.81 3.75 23.74
CA GLN A 15 -8.82 4.25 22.38
C GLN A 15 -8.02 3.31 21.48
N LEU A 16 -8.71 2.44 20.75
CA LEU A 16 -8.08 1.62 19.71
C LEU A 16 -7.59 2.55 18.60
N SER A 17 -6.27 2.65 18.43
CA SER A 17 -5.70 3.27 17.23
C SER A 17 -6.07 2.41 16.04
N PHE A 18 -7.03 2.86 15.23
CA PHE A 18 -7.37 2.21 13.97
C PHE A 18 -6.11 2.13 13.12
N PHE A 19 -5.71 0.91 12.78
CA PHE A 19 -4.71 0.69 11.75
C PHE A 19 -5.35 1.11 10.43
N GLN A 20 -4.85 2.20 9.83
CA GLN A 20 -5.14 2.50 8.43
C GLN A 20 -4.37 1.44 7.62
N LEU A 21 -5.09 0.38 7.24
CA LEU A 21 -4.53 -0.76 6.49
C LEU A 21 -4.22 -0.36 5.03
N ASP A 22 -4.81 0.74 4.59
CA ASP A 22 -4.70 1.26 3.24
C ASP A 22 -3.51 2.21 3.18
N ASP A 23 -2.32 1.65 2.98
CA ASP A 23 -1.17 2.46 2.58
C ASP A 23 -1.49 3.06 1.20
N PRO A 24 -1.57 4.40 1.05
CA PRO A 24 -1.96 5.03 -0.21
C PRO A 24 -1.02 4.68 -1.36
N THR A 25 0.23 4.29 -1.06
CA THR A 25 1.18 3.82 -2.08
C THR A 25 0.82 2.41 -2.57
N LEU A 26 0.45 1.50 -1.65
CA LEU A 26 0.01 0.14 -1.99
C LEU A 26 -1.36 0.13 -2.68
N GLU A 27 -2.24 1.05 -2.32
CA GLU A 27 -3.52 1.27 -2.99
C GLU A 27 -3.28 1.73 -4.45
N SER A 28 -2.41 2.71 -4.67
CA SER A 28 -2.02 3.17 -6.01
C SER A 28 -1.40 2.04 -6.86
N LEU A 29 -0.52 1.22 -6.29
CA LEU A 29 0.07 0.06 -6.99
C LEU A 29 -1.01 -0.97 -7.38
N ARG A 30 -1.97 -1.24 -6.48
CA ARG A 30 -3.09 -2.16 -6.74
C ARG A 30 -3.97 -1.66 -7.87
N ASP A 31 -4.30 -0.38 -7.88
CA ASP A 31 -5.15 0.21 -8.90
C ASP A 31 -4.47 0.18 -10.26
N LYS A 32 -3.16 0.49 -10.32
CA LYS A 32 -2.36 0.33 -11.53
C LYS A 32 -2.35 -1.11 -12.03
N LEU A 33 -2.14 -2.09 -11.15
CA LEU A 33 -2.12 -3.50 -11.55
C LEU A 33 -3.49 -3.97 -12.06
N SER A 34 -4.57 -3.48 -11.45
CA SER A 34 -5.95 -3.80 -11.84
C SER A 34 -6.36 -3.15 -13.17
N GLY A 35 -5.76 -2.00 -13.51
CA GLY A 35 -5.99 -1.29 -14.78
C GLY A 35 -5.19 -1.84 -15.96
N VAL A 36 -4.21 -2.73 -15.73
CA VAL A 36 -3.37 -3.30 -16.78
C VAL A 36 -3.97 -4.61 -17.31
N ASP A 37 -4.11 -4.69 -18.63
CA ASP A 37 -4.48 -5.94 -19.30
C ASP A 37 -3.29 -6.90 -19.36
N LEU A 38 -3.18 -7.74 -18.33
CA LEU A 38 -2.13 -8.75 -18.20
C LEU A 38 -2.12 -9.79 -19.32
N ASN A 39 -3.23 -9.97 -20.06
CA ASN A 39 -3.30 -10.97 -21.13
C ASN A 39 -2.69 -10.48 -22.45
N ASN A 40 -2.56 -9.16 -22.63
CA ASN A 40 -2.09 -8.54 -23.87
C ASN A 40 -0.80 -7.74 -23.71
N ILE A 41 -0.23 -7.68 -22.50
CA ILE A 41 1.01 -6.96 -22.24
C ILE A 41 2.22 -7.73 -22.78
N THR A 42 3.13 -7.02 -23.46
CA THR A 42 4.40 -7.62 -23.88
C THR A 42 5.33 -7.82 -22.69
N PRO A 43 6.25 -8.80 -22.73
CA PRO A 43 7.21 -9.02 -21.64
C PRO A 43 8.02 -7.77 -21.28
N LEU A 44 8.35 -6.92 -22.27
CA LEU A 44 9.06 -5.67 -22.05
C LEU A 44 8.19 -4.64 -21.31
N GLN A 45 6.93 -4.49 -21.70
CA GLN A 45 6.01 -3.58 -21.02
C GLN A 45 5.72 -4.05 -19.59
N ALA A 46 5.60 -5.36 -19.36
CA ALA A 46 5.44 -5.91 -18.02
C ALA A 46 6.67 -5.60 -17.15
N PHE A 47 7.87 -5.71 -17.72
CA PHE A 47 9.11 -5.34 -17.05
C PHE A 47 9.15 -3.85 -16.69
N ASP A 48 8.82 -2.96 -17.63
CA ASP A 48 8.81 -1.52 -17.39
C ASP A 48 7.77 -1.12 -16.34
N LEU A 49 6.60 -1.76 -16.35
CA LEU A 49 5.56 -1.57 -15.33
C LEU A 49 6.05 -1.97 -13.94
N LEU A 50 6.64 -3.16 -13.80
CA LEU A 50 7.20 -3.63 -12.53
C LEU A 50 8.31 -2.71 -12.01
N ARG A 51 9.16 -2.20 -12.90
CA ARG A 51 10.21 -1.24 -12.55
C ARG A 51 9.63 0.08 -12.06
N SER A 52 8.59 0.59 -12.72
CA SER A 52 7.92 1.82 -12.27
C SER A 52 7.30 1.67 -10.87
N MET A 53 6.70 0.52 -10.57
CA MET A 53 6.14 0.21 -9.24
C MET A 53 7.22 0.12 -8.17
N LYS A 54 8.38 -0.46 -8.52
CA LYS A 54 9.55 -0.53 -7.64
C LYS A 54 10.10 0.87 -7.31
N ASP A 55 10.22 1.73 -8.32
CA ASP A 55 10.67 3.12 -8.15
C ASP A 55 9.70 3.92 -7.26
N GLU A 56 8.38 3.67 -7.40
CA GLU A 56 7.32 4.29 -6.60
C GLU A 56 7.37 3.88 -5.12
N LEU A 57 7.85 2.67 -4.83
CA LEU A 57 8.08 2.17 -3.48
C LEU A 57 9.41 2.68 -2.87
N GLY A 58 10.27 3.32 -3.67
CA GLY A 58 11.54 3.89 -3.22
C GLY A 58 12.60 2.85 -2.83
N ILE A 59 12.53 1.64 -3.39
CA ILE A 59 13.46 0.51 -3.18
C ILE A 59 14.26 0.16 -4.43
#